data_AF-A0A831YP35-F1
#
_entry.id   AF-A0A831YP35-F1
#
_cell.length_a   1.000
_cell.length_b   1.000
_cell.length_c   1.000
_cell.angle_alpha   90.00
_cell.angle_beta   90.00
_cell.angle_gamma   90.00
#
_symmetry.space_group_name_H-M   'P 1'
#
loop_
_entity.id
_entity.type
_entity.pdbx_description
1 polymer ?
#
loop_
_entity_poly.entity_id
_entity_poly.type
_entity_poly.pdbx_seq_one_letter_code
_entity_poly.pdbx_strand_id
1 'polypeptide(L)'
;GCGDWTVANVKGKFELNQAGSGDTKAGSAASAEINIAGSGDVRTQAIGGDLEINIAGSGGVTAASVNGKLEANIAGSGDVTVSGGRSRSVDVSIMGSGDVDFGGEADTVDVSVAGSGDVRIAKVNGSVRKSVAGSGDVIIGR
;
A
#
# COMPACT_ATOMS: atom_id res chain seq x y z
N GLY A 1 -7.48 -13.20 -14.44
CA GLY A 1 -8.22 -14.30 -13.80
C GLY A 1 -9.24 -13.73 -12.84
N CYS A 2 -10.33 -14.46 -12.62
CA CYS A 2 -11.39 -14.12 -11.66
C CYS A 2 -11.40 -15.07 -10.45
N GLY A 3 -10.35 -15.88 -10.27
CA GLY A 3 -10.27 -16.86 -9.19
C GLY A 3 -9.73 -16.22 -7.92
N ASP A 4 -10.34 -16.58 -6.80
CA ASP A 4 -9.92 -16.13 -5.47
C ASP A 4 -8.78 -16.99 -4.94
N TRP A 5 -7.86 -16.36 -4.21
CA TRP A 5 -6.72 -17.04 -3.60
C TRP A 5 -6.79 -16.90 -2.08
N THR A 6 -6.60 -18.02 -1.39
CA THR A 6 -6.39 -18.01 0.06
C THR A 6 -5.02 -18.59 0.34
N VAL A 7 -4.14 -17.76 0.88
CA VAL A 7 -2.77 -18.11 1.26
C VAL A 7 -2.68 -18.02 2.78
N ALA A 8 -2.17 -19.08 3.42
CA ALA A 8 -1.92 -19.04 4.86
C ALA A 8 -0.69 -18.16 5.18
N ASN A 9 -0.10 -18.33 6.36
CA ASN A 9 1.12 -17.60 6.73
C ASN A 9 2.30 -18.01 5.86
N VAL A 10 3.04 -17.03 5.35
CA VAL A 10 4.24 -17.20 4.54
C VAL A 10 5.46 -16.89 5.42
N LYS A 11 6.38 -17.84 5.58
CA LYS A 11 7.59 -17.62 6.41
C LYS A 11 8.59 -16.65 5.79
N GLY A 12 8.56 -16.49 4.47
CA GLY A 12 9.48 -15.66 3.71
C GLY A 12 8.76 -14.54 2.96
N LYS A 13 9.24 -14.25 1.75
CA LYS A 13 8.62 -13.29 0.84
C LYS A 13 7.34 -13.88 0.25
N PHE A 14 6.25 -13.12 0.33
CA PHE A 14 5.01 -13.41 -0.38
C PHE A 14 4.97 -12.58 -1.67
N GLU A 15 5.02 -13.25 -2.82
CA GLU A 15 4.91 -12.60 -4.13
C GLU A 15 3.55 -12.92 -4.75
N LEU A 16 2.79 -11.89 -5.10
CA LEU A 16 1.47 -12.01 -5.71
C LEU A 16 1.41 -11.18 -6.99
N ASN A 17 0.99 -11.82 -8.08
CA ASN A 17 0.68 -11.16 -9.35
C ASN A 17 -0.79 -11.43 -9.69
N GLN A 18 -1.66 -10.46 -9.38
CA GLN A 18 -3.09 -10.56 -9.56
C GLN A 18 -3.52 -9.78 -10.80
N ALA A 19 -3.73 -10.48 -11.91
CA ALA A 19 -4.38 -9.91 -13.09
C ALA A 19 -5.88 -10.23 -13.06
N GLY A 20 -6.74 -9.25 -13.32
CA GLY A 20 -8.19 -9.42 -13.39
C GLY A 20 -8.93 -8.93 -12.14
N SER A 21 -9.90 -9.70 -11.66
CA SER A 21 -10.89 -9.25 -10.67
C SER A 21 -11.10 -10.23 -9.51
N GLY A 22 -10.24 -11.24 -9.39
CA GLY A 22 -10.29 -12.17 -8.24
C GLY A 22 -9.70 -11.52 -7.00
N ASP A 23 -10.10 -12.00 -5.82
CA ASP A 23 -9.61 -11.48 -4.54
C ASP A 23 -8.58 -12.41 -3.90
N THR A 24 -7.58 -11.83 -3.25
CA THR A 24 -6.59 -12.61 -2.49
C THR A 24 -6.68 -12.30 -0.99
N LYS A 25 -6.72 -13.35 -0.18
CA LYS A 25 -6.53 -13.28 1.28
C LYS A 25 -5.23 -13.99 1.63
N ALA A 26 -4.30 -13.29 2.25
CA ALA A 26 -3.05 -13.84 2.74
C ALA A 26 -2.94 -13.70 4.26
N GLY A 27 -2.25 -14.65 4.90
CA GLY A 27 -1.85 -14.54 6.30
C GLY A 27 -0.72 -13.52 6.50
N SER A 28 0.08 -13.71 7.55
CA SER A 28 1.29 -12.91 7.76
C SER A 28 2.41 -13.31 6.81
N ALA A 29 3.29 -12.37 6.45
CA ALA A 29 4.51 -12.66 5.69
C ALA A 29 5.73 -11.96 6.29
N ALA A 30 6.94 -12.45 5.99
CA ALA A 30 8.17 -11.75 6.39
C ALA A 30 8.40 -10.50 5.54
N SER A 31 8.09 -10.58 4.25
CA SER A 31 8.01 -9.45 3.31
C SER A 31 6.96 -9.79 2.26
N ALA A 32 6.48 -8.78 1.52
CA ALA A 32 5.50 -9.01 0.46
C ALA A 32 5.72 -8.08 -0.73
N GLU A 33 5.48 -8.61 -1.92
CA GLU A 33 5.39 -7.88 -3.18
C GLU A 33 4.05 -8.20 -3.82
N ILE A 34 3.21 -7.19 -4.01
CA ILE A 34 1.84 -7.33 -4.48
C ILE A 34 1.67 -6.50 -5.74
N ASN A 35 1.54 -7.17 -6.88
CA ASN A 35 1.30 -6.56 -8.17
C ASN A 35 -0.16 -6.83 -8.58
N ILE A 36 -0.97 -5.79 -8.75
CA ILE A 36 -2.37 -5.87 -9.17
C ILE A 36 -2.53 -5.20 -10.53
N ALA A 37 -3.04 -5.94 -11.51
CA ALA A 37 -3.43 -5.42 -12.81
C ALA A 37 -4.91 -5.71 -13.05
N GLY A 38 -5.78 -4.77 -12.68
CA GLY A 38 -7.23 -4.94 -12.74
C GLY A 38 -7.95 -4.32 -11.55
N SER A 39 -8.95 -5.04 -11.02
CA SER A 39 -9.90 -4.53 -10.03
C SER A 39 -10.06 -5.44 -8.81
N GLY A 40 -9.22 -6.46 -8.66
CA GLY A 40 -9.28 -7.39 -7.54
C GLY A 40 -8.61 -6.84 -6.28
N ASP A 41 -9.09 -7.25 -5.11
CA ASP A 41 -8.55 -6.82 -3.82
C ASP A 41 -7.53 -7.81 -3.27
N VAL A 42 -6.61 -7.30 -2.46
CA VAL A 42 -5.67 -8.12 -1.68
C VAL A 42 -5.73 -7.73 -0.22
N ARG A 43 -5.99 -8.70 0.66
CA ARG A 43 -6.00 -8.52 2.11
C ARG A 43 -4.91 -9.38 2.73
N THR A 44 -4.01 -8.76 3.48
CA THR A 44 -2.91 -9.44 4.19
C THR A 44 -2.94 -9.11 5.67
N GLN A 45 -2.36 -9.98 6.51
CA GLN A 45 -2.22 -9.69 7.94
C GLN A 45 -0.97 -8.81 8.20
N ALA A 46 -0.12 -9.21 9.15
CA ALA A 46 1.10 -8.49 9.46
C ALA A 46 2.21 -8.83 8.45
N ILE A 47 2.86 -7.81 7.91
CA ILE A 47 4.10 -7.92 7.14
C ILE A 47 5.25 -7.50 8.06
N GLY A 48 6.13 -8.45 8.37
CA GLY A 48 7.22 -8.25 9.33
C GLY A 48 8.35 -7.34 8.83
N GLY A 49 8.43 -7.12 7.52
CA GLY A 49 9.48 -6.38 6.83
C GLY A 49 8.89 -5.54 5.71
N ASP A 50 9.52 -5.61 4.53
CA ASP A 50 9.18 -4.72 3.42
C ASP A 50 7.89 -5.16 2.73
N LEU A 51 7.04 -4.19 2.40
CA LEU A 51 5.82 -4.35 1.63
C LEU A 51 5.90 -3.43 0.41
N GLU A 52 5.97 -4.04 -0.77
CA GLU A 52 5.88 -3.36 -2.06
C GLU A 52 4.52 -3.64 -2.70
N ILE A 53 3.85 -2.58 -3.13
CA ILE A 53 2.53 -2.64 -3.75
C ILE A 53 2.58 -1.86 -5.06
N ASN A 54 2.22 -2.53 -6.16
CA ASN A 54 2.07 -1.93 -7.47
C ASN A 54 0.66 -2.19 -7.98
N ILE A 55 -0.15 -1.14 -8.13
CA ILE A 55 -1.54 -1.24 -8.61
C ILE A 55 -1.67 -0.52 -9.95
N ALA A 56 -2.09 -1.25 -10.97
CA ALA A 56 -2.53 -0.72 -12.25
C ALA A 56 -4.02 -1.05 -12.43
N GLY A 57 -4.88 -0.07 -12.19
CA GLY A 57 -6.33 -0.23 -12.25
C GLY A 57 -7.05 0.35 -11.03
N SER A 58 -8.00 -0.39 -10.49
CA SER A 58 -8.92 0.06 -9.44
C SER A 58 -9.08 -0.94 -8.28
N GLY A 59 -8.19 -1.93 -8.18
CA GLY A 59 -8.16 -2.87 -7.06
C GLY A 59 -7.51 -2.26 -5.83
N GLY A 60 -7.75 -2.83 -4.65
CA GLY A 60 -7.18 -2.32 -3.40
C GLY A 60 -6.23 -3.29 -2.69
N VAL A 61 -5.40 -2.75 -1.80
CA VAL A 61 -4.60 -3.54 -0.86
C VAL A 61 -4.91 -3.12 0.57
N THR A 62 -5.22 -4.08 1.42
CA THR A 62 -5.32 -3.89 2.87
C THR A 62 -4.28 -4.75 3.59
N ALA A 63 -3.49 -4.15 4.47
CA ALA A 63 -2.59 -4.86 5.38
C ALA A 63 -2.85 -4.49 6.84
N ALA A 64 -2.73 -5.45 7.76
CA ALA A 64 -2.93 -5.17 9.18
C ALA A 64 -1.80 -4.34 9.78
N SER A 65 -0.55 -4.63 9.39
CA SER A 65 0.61 -3.84 9.79
C SER A 65 1.82 -4.05 8.90
N VAL A 66 2.69 -3.06 8.80
CA VAL A 66 4.01 -3.16 8.16
C VAL A 66 5.11 -2.70 9.12
N ASN A 67 6.18 -3.49 9.25
CA ASN A 67 7.32 -3.18 10.14
C ASN A 67 8.65 -3.00 9.39
N GLY A 68 8.59 -2.72 8.08
CA GLY A 68 9.75 -2.46 7.23
C GLY A 68 9.57 -1.22 6.36
N LYS A 69 10.03 -1.27 5.11
CA LYS A 69 9.71 -0.24 4.11
C LYS A 69 8.31 -0.50 3.55
N LEU A 70 7.47 0.53 3.48
CA LEU A 70 6.24 0.50 2.69
C LEU A 70 6.49 1.27 1.39
N GLU A 71 6.28 0.62 0.26
CA GLU A 71 6.31 1.24 -1.07
C GLU A 71 4.97 0.99 -1.77
N ALA A 72 4.27 2.05 -2.15
CA ALA A 72 2.97 1.98 -2.80
C ALA A 72 2.95 2.82 -4.08
N ASN A 73 2.89 2.13 -5.23
CA ASN A 73 2.80 2.72 -6.55
C ASN A 73 1.41 2.45 -7.13
N ILE A 74 0.63 3.50 -7.38
CA ILE A 74 -0.76 3.41 -7.82
C ILE A 74 -0.91 4.15 -9.14
N ALA A 75 -1.29 3.44 -10.19
CA ALA A 75 -1.69 4.00 -11.48
C ALA A 75 -3.18 3.68 -11.72
N GLY A 76 -4.04 4.68 -11.51
CA GLY A 76 -5.50 4.54 -11.61
C GLY A 76 -6.23 5.04 -10.37
N SER A 77 -7.17 4.25 -9.87
CA SER A 77 -8.10 4.59 -8.78
C SER A 77 -8.11 3.54 -7.66
N GLY A 78 -7.04 2.75 -7.54
CA GLY A 78 -6.92 1.74 -6.50
C GLY A 78 -6.48 2.34 -5.17
N ASP A 79 -6.86 1.71 -4.06
CA ASP A 79 -6.62 2.23 -2.72
C ASP A 79 -5.69 1.32 -1.91
N VAL A 80 -4.83 1.90 -1.08
CA VAL A 80 -3.98 1.16 -0.14
C VAL A 80 -4.31 1.58 1.29
N THR A 81 -4.63 0.61 2.13
CA THR A 81 -4.83 0.82 3.57
C THR A 81 -3.92 -0.08 4.36
N VAL A 82 -3.13 0.49 5.26
CA VAL A 82 -2.30 -0.23 6.21
C VAL A 82 -2.64 0.24 7.61
N SER A 83 -3.27 -0.60 8.41
CA SER A 83 -3.87 -0.17 9.67
C SER A 83 -2.87 0.25 10.76
N GLY A 84 -1.61 -0.17 10.67
CA GLY A 84 -0.60 0.18 11.65
C GLY A 84 0.80 -0.34 11.35
N GLY A 85 1.64 -0.37 12.38
CA GLY A 85 3.04 -0.81 12.28
C GLY A 85 4.03 0.35 12.42
N ARG A 86 5.32 0.01 12.34
CA ARG A 86 6.43 0.97 12.41
C ARG A 86 7.30 0.81 11.18
N SER A 87 7.15 1.72 10.23
CA SER A 87 7.89 1.69 8.97
C SER A 87 9.11 2.59 9.01
N ARG A 88 10.24 2.09 8.53
CA ARG A 88 11.46 2.91 8.41
C ARG A 88 11.34 3.97 7.30
N SER A 89 10.57 3.66 6.25
CA SER A 89 10.19 4.61 5.20
C SER A 89 8.81 4.25 4.66
N VAL A 90 8.05 5.27 4.29
CA VAL A 90 6.81 5.15 3.53
C VAL A 90 6.96 5.97 2.26
N ASP A 91 7.03 5.27 1.13
CA ASP A 91 7.21 5.85 -0.19
C ASP A 91 5.89 5.64 -0.97
N VAL A 92 5.22 6.71 -1.36
CA VAL A 92 3.93 6.66 -2.04
C VAL A 92 4.01 7.43 -3.35
N SER A 93 3.62 6.79 -4.44
CA SER A 93 3.48 7.41 -5.76
C SER A 93 2.10 7.12 -6.33
N ILE A 94 1.28 8.15 -6.49
CA ILE A 94 -0.07 8.05 -7.07
C ILE A 94 -0.10 8.79 -8.40
N MET A 95 -0.53 8.11 -9.45
CA MET A 95 -0.91 8.69 -10.74
C MET A 95 -2.38 8.37 -11.00
N GLY A 96 -3.26 9.31 -10.70
CA GLY A 96 -4.71 9.16 -10.80
C GLY A 96 -5.47 9.67 -9.57
N SER A 97 -6.39 8.86 -9.06
CA SER A 97 -7.35 9.27 -8.02
C SER A 97 -7.49 8.24 -6.89
N GLY A 98 -6.52 7.35 -6.72
CA GLY A 98 -6.49 6.38 -5.63
C GLY A 98 -5.94 7.00 -4.34
N ASP A 99 -6.33 6.44 -3.20
CA ASP A 99 -5.96 6.94 -1.88
C ASP A 99 -4.99 6.00 -1.15
N VAL A 100 -4.17 6.56 -0.27
CA VAL A 100 -3.31 5.79 0.64
C VAL A 100 -3.53 6.21 2.09
N ASP A 101 -3.88 5.26 2.96
CA ASP A 101 -3.98 5.45 4.41
C ASP A 101 -2.97 4.54 5.13
N PHE A 102 -1.99 5.15 5.81
CA PHE A 102 -1.05 4.47 6.69
C PHE A 102 -1.32 4.88 8.14
N GLY A 103 -1.98 4.01 8.89
CA GLY A 103 -2.31 4.17 10.31
C GLY A 103 -1.13 3.97 11.28
N GLY A 104 0.08 3.73 10.77
CA GLY A 104 1.29 3.46 11.56
C GLY A 104 2.19 4.68 11.81
N GLU A 105 3.36 4.40 12.37
CA GLU A 105 4.43 5.38 12.55
C GLU A 105 5.49 5.20 11.47
N ALA A 106 5.89 6.29 10.80
CA ALA A 106 6.95 6.29 9.82
C ALA A 106 8.14 7.13 10.29
N ASP A 107 9.37 6.70 10.02
CA ASP A 107 10.54 7.54 10.28
C ASP A 107 10.76 8.56 9.15
N THR A 108 10.67 8.10 7.90
CA THR A 108 10.68 8.98 6.71
C THR A 108 9.46 8.75 5.84
N VAL A 109 9.01 9.82 5.19
CA VAL A 109 7.90 9.81 4.25
C VAL A 109 8.30 10.54 2.98
N ASP A 110 8.08 9.90 1.83
CA ASP A 110 8.16 10.54 0.51
C ASP A 110 6.85 10.27 -0.24
N VAL A 111 6.12 11.33 -0.56
CA VAL A 111 4.81 11.24 -1.22
C VAL A 111 4.83 12.06 -2.50
N SER A 112 4.48 11.41 -3.61
CA SER A 112 4.28 12.03 -4.91
C SER A 112 2.89 11.72 -5.44
N VAL A 113 2.09 12.75 -5.71
CA VAL A 113 0.73 12.60 -6.26
C VAL A 113 0.63 13.40 -7.54
N ALA A 114 0.22 12.75 -8.62
CA ALA A 114 -0.17 13.36 -9.88
C ALA A 114 -1.64 13.03 -10.14
N GLY A 115 -2.54 13.97 -9.81
CA GLY A 115 -3.98 13.80 -9.91
C GLY A 115 -4.74 14.30 -8.67
N SER A 116 -5.73 13.52 -8.22
CA SER A 116 -6.70 13.95 -7.20
C SER A 116 -6.78 13.00 -5.99
N GLY A 117 -5.87 12.04 -5.87
CA GLY A 117 -5.83 11.09 -4.75
C GLY A 117 -5.27 11.69 -3.47
N ASP A 118 -5.71 11.18 -2.33
CA ASP A 118 -5.30 11.63 -1.01
C ASP A 118 -4.33 10.66 -0.34
N VAL A 119 -3.39 11.21 0.43
CA VAL A 119 -2.49 10.42 1.28
C VAL A 119 -2.63 10.84 2.73
N ARG A 120 -2.94 9.88 3.61
CA ARG A 120 -3.07 10.07 5.05
C ARG A 120 -2.06 9.20 5.78
N ILE A 121 -1.26 9.82 6.65
CA ILE A 121 -0.25 9.13 7.45
C ILE A 121 -0.43 9.52 8.91
N ALA A 122 -0.61 8.53 9.79
CA ALA A 122 -0.95 8.79 11.19
C ALA A 122 0.15 9.52 11.96
N LYS A 123 1.43 9.14 11.78
CA LYS A 123 2.55 9.77 12.49
C LYS A 123 3.86 9.65 11.74
N VAL A 124 4.66 10.73 11.77
CA VAL A 124 6.02 10.77 11.21
C VAL A 124 7.00 11.28 12.26
N ASN A 125 8.10 10.56 12.47
CA ASN A 125 9.14 10.90 13.46
C ASN A 125 10.33 11.68 12.88
N GLY A 126 10.50 11.68 11.56
CA GLY A 126 11.63 12.30 10.88
C GLY A 126 11.22 13.15 9.69
N SER A 127 11.85 12.89 8.54
CA SER A 127 11.73 13.76 7.36
C SER A 127 10.48 13.45 6.55
N VAL A 128 9.85 14.51 6.04
CA VAL A 128 8.71 14.43 5.13
C VAL A 128 9.06 15.15 3.84
N ARG A 129 8.88 14.47 2.71
CA ARG A 129 8.85 15.07 1.37
C ARG A 129 7.49 14.83 0.76
N LYS A 130 6.93 15.89 0.17
CA LYS A 130 5.67 15.81 -0.56
C LYS A 130 5.73 16.61 -1.85
N SER A 131 5.17 16.05 -2.90
CA SER A 131 4.96 16.71 -4.19
C SER A 131 3.58 16.36 -4.70
N VAL A 132 2.74 17.37 -4.93
CA VAL A 132 1.39 17.17 -5.45
C VAL A 132 1.21 18.02 -6.71
N ALA A 133 0.89 17.36 -7.81
CA ALA A 133 0.52 17.96 -9.07
C ALA A 133 -0.95 17.62 -9.35
N GLY A 134 -1.86 18.48 -8.91
CA GLY A 134 -3.30 18.31 -9.06
C GLY A 134 -4.07 18.85 -7.85
N SER A 135 -5.13 18.15 -7.46
CA SER A 135 -6.09 18.61 -6.43
C SER A 135 -6.14 17.73 -5.18
N GLY A 136 -5.31 16.69 -5.09
CA GLY A 136 -5.27 15.79 -3.94
C GLY A 136 -4.59 16.40 -2.72
N ASP A 137 -4.86 15.82 -1.54
CA ASP A 137 -4.31 16.28 -0.26
C ASP A 137 -3.31 15.27 0.34
N VAL A 138 -2.31 15.80 1.06
CA VAL A 138 -1.38 14.98 1.87
C VAL A 138 -1.48 15.44 3.32
N ILE A 139 -2.05 14.59 4.17
CA ILE A 139 -2.34 14.84 5.58
C ILE A 139 -1.44 13.94 6.43
N ILE A 140 -0.71 14.57 7.35
CA ILE A 140 0.15 13.88 8.32
C ILE A 140 -0.26 14.30 9.72
N GLY A 141 -0.47 13.32 10.59
CA GLY A 141 -0.95 13.53 11.94
C GLY A 141 -2.48 13.38 12.04
N ARG A 142 -2.92 12.81 13.15
CA ARG A 142 -4.33 12.70 13.53
C ARG A 142 -4.56 13.34 14.90
#